data_AF-A0A954UPI3-F1
#
_entry.id   AF-A0A954UPI3-F1
#
_cell.length_a   1.000
_cell.length_b   1.000
_cell.length_c   1.000
_cell.angle_alpha   90.00
_cell.angle_beta   90.00
_cell.angle_gamma   90.00
#
_symmetry.space_group_name_H-M   'P 1'
#
loop_
_entity.id
_entity.type
_entity.pdbx_description
1 polymer ?
#
loop_
_entity_poly.entity_id
_entity_poly.type
_entity_poly.pdbx_seq_one_letter_code
_entity_poly.pdbx_strand_id
1 'polypeptide(L)'
;MRIAFASLSSFPVSAWLLMAVACCSARAEDAKPVQVGGRLELLLDQGLIESRDGVAERIFRPTPGEVVLVLDKPWEGNTSAYFTFLFDGEKYRSYYRGAHWDTATKKATHREVTCYAESRDGVHWEKPELGLFEFDGSKQNNIVWDGVGTHCFTPFLDRNPACPPEARFKAISRGRPQAAKGLYVFQSPDGIHWTQIQKEPVITDGAFDSQNLAFWDPQIGKYREYHRKFLGGVRAIVTSVSDDFLHWSEVLPLEYVGAPNEHLYTNAILPHPRATHLLIGFPTRYHPNRGSQVEPLLMASRDGQTFFRYADAVIPVTAPQDRMGNRSNYMSWGITPVQEDDQLEAVYATEAYYEGPDSRVRRFLYAKDRYASLHAPGKGEFTTKPLVLTGERLVVNHITTGSLRVELLDAETGKPLAGCGAEQCEPLQGDSAKAEVRWRTGTLRAAAGKPVRLRFLLDGSDVFGFQAMDAK
;
A
#
# COMPACT_ATOMS: atom_id res chain seq x y z
N MET A 1 -20.00 -62.67 -55.33
CA MET A 1 -21.11 -63.59 -55.04
C MET A 1 -21.84 -63.06 -53.80
N ARG A 2 -23.14 -62.74 -53.96
CA ARG A 2 -24.14 -62.25 -52.98
C ARG A 2 -24.00 -60.83 -52.40
N ILE A 3 -24.92 -60.00 -52.90
CA ILE A 3 -25.51 -58.76 -52.35
C ILE A 3 -26.50 -59.15 -51.23
N ALA A 4 -26.63 -58.35 -50.16
CA ALA A 4 -27.91 -58.08 -49.47
C ALA A 4 -27.80 -56.94 -48.45
N PHE A 5 -28.68 -55.95 -48.59
CA PHE A 5 -29.05 -54.93 -47.60
C PHE A 5 -29.97 -55.53 -46.52
N ALA A 6 -29.96 -54.96 -45.30
CA ALA A 6 -31.15 -54.88 -44.44
C ALA A 6 -31.02 -53.75 -43.41
N SER A 7 -32.10 -52.96 -43.29
CA SER A 7 -32.33 -51.86 -42.36
C SER A 7 -32.97 -52.32 -41.04
N LEU A 8 -33.25 -51.34 -40.15
CA LEU A 8 -34.11 -51.30 -38.93
C LEU A 8 -33.25 -51.20 -37.66
N SER A 9 -33.56 -50.43 -36.61
CA SER A 9 -34.59 -49.43 -36.30
C SER A 9 -34.33 -48.98 -34.84
N SER A 10 -34.67 -47.71 -34.51
CA SER A 10 -35.22 -47.24 -33.22
C SER A 10 -34.51 -47.55 -31.88
N PHE A 11 -34.07 -46.50 -31.17
CA PHE A 11 -33.95 -46.48 -29.70
C PHE A 11 -34.66 -45.25 -29.10
N PRO A 12 -35.29 -45.36 -27.92
CA PRO A 12 -36.20 -44.35 -27.38
C PRO A 12 -35.53 -43.32 -26.45
N VAL A 13 -36.35 -42.33 -26.12
CA VAL A 13 -36.16 -41.12 -25.34
C VAL A 13 -36.10 -41.40 -23.82
N SER A 14 -35.43 -40.50 -23.09
CA SER A 14 -35.71 -40.07 -21.70
C SER A 14 -34.89 -40.67 -20.54
N ALA A 15 -33.97 -39.88 -19.99
CA ALA A 15 -33.69 -39.85 -18.55
C ALA A 15 -33.15 -38.45 -18.17
N TRP A 16 -34.05 -37.55 -17.78
CA TRP A 16 -33.68 -36.29 -17.12
C TRP A 16 -33.46 -36.59 -15.64
N LEU A 17 -32.21 -36.49 -15.19
CA LEU A 17 -31.85 -36.54 -13.78
C LEU A 17 -32.09 -35.13 -13.19
N LEU A 18 -33.19 -34.96 -12.44
CA LEU A 18 -33.40 -33.80 -11.58
C LEU A 18 -32.48 -33.93 -10.36
N MET A 19 -31.32 -33.27 -10.38
CA MET A 19 -30.57 -33.01 -9.15
C MET A 19 -31.29 -31.90 -8.38
N ALA A 20 -31.96 -32.28 -7.30
CA ALA A 20 -32.39 -31.34 -6.27
C ALA A 20 -31.14 -30.73 -5.62
N VAL A 21 -30.87 -29.46 -5.91
CA VAL A 21 -29.87 -28.67 -5.19
C VAL A 21 -30.43 -28.43 -3.79
N ALA A 22 -29.95 -29.21 -2.82
CA ALA A 22 -30.14 -28.91 -1.42
C ALA A 22 -29.41 -27.59 -1.12
N CYS A 23 -30.18 -26.52 -0.96
CA CYS A 23 -29.69 -25.23 -0.52
C CYS A 23 -29.26 -25.37 0.95
N CYS A 24 -28.02 -25.78 1.19
CA CYS A 24 -27.43 -25.72 2.52
C CYS A 24 -27.21 -24.25 2.85
N SER A 25 -28.16 -23.67 3.58
CA SER A 25 -27.96 -22.40 4.29
C SER A 25 -26.86 -22.62 5.32
N ALA A 26 -25.62 -22.27 4.97
CA ALA A 26 -24.55 -22.17 5.94
C ALA A 26 -24.99 -21.11 6.96
N ARG A 27 -25.27 -21.56 8.19
CA ARG A 27 -25.43 -20.66 9.33
C ARG A 27 -24.11 -19.92 9.48
N ALA A 28 -24.13 -18.61 9.24
CA ALA A 28 -22.99 -17.75 9.51
C ALA A 28 -22.60 -17.97 10.98
N GLU A 29 -21.35 -18.37 11.20
CA GLU A 29 -20.73 -18.30 12.52
C GLU A 29 -20.86 -16.84 12.97
N ASP A 30 -21.42 -16.59 14.17
CA ASP A 30 -21.64 -15.24 14.69
C ASP A 30 -20.28 -14.53 14.83
N ALA A 31 -19.88 -13.82 13.78
CA ALA A 31 -18.64 -13.07 13.74
C ALA A 31 -18.71 -11.99 14.83
N LYS A 32 -17.76 -12.03 15.77
CA LYS A 32 -17.65 -11.02 16.84
C LYS A 32 -17.67 -9.61 16.22
N PRO A 33 -18.50 -8.69 16.75
CA PRO A 33 -18.56 -7.33 16.24
C PRO A 33 -17.21 -6.63 16.24
N VAL A 34 -16.86 -6.03 15.11
CA VAL A 34 -15.62 -5.28 14.93
C VAL A 34 -15.74 -3.94 15.64
N GLN A 35 -14.80 -3.68 16.56
CA GLN A 35 -14.71 -2.40 17.27
C GLN A 35 -14.10 -1.35 16.34
N VAL A 36 -14.95 -0.63 15.61
CA VAL A 36 -14.55 0.47 14.73
C VAL A 36 -14.48 1.78 15.51
N GLY A 37 -15.44 2.02 16.42
CA GLY A 37 -15.55 3.30 17.11
C GLY A 37 -15.80 4.44 16.11
N GLY A 38 -15.05 5.53 16.24
CA GLY A 38 -15.13 6.71 15.36
C GLY A 38 -13.98 6.82 14.36
N ARG A 39 -13.19 5.74 14.18
CA ARG A 39 -12.05 5.77 13.26
C ARG A 39 -12.53 5.72 11.81
N LEU A 40 -11.72 6.27 10.90
CA LEU A 40 -11.92 6.15 9.47
C LEU A 40 -11.69 4.71 9.04
N GLU A 41 -12.65 4.08 8.37
CA GLU A 41 -12.48 2.76 7.74
C GLU A 41 -12.42 2.92 6.22
N LEU A 42 -11.33 2.44 5.62
CA LEU A 42 -11.16 2.40 4.17
C LEU A 42 -11.50 1.00 3.64
N LEU A 43 -12.12 0.96 2.47
CA LEU A 43 -12.55 -0.25 1.78
C LEU A 43 -11.45 -0.75 0.82
N LEU A 44 -10.21 -0.84 1.32
CA LEU A 44 -9.03 -1.33 0.59
C LEU A 44 -8.87 -2.85 0.64
N ASP A 45 -9.67 -3.52 1.47
CA ASP A 45 -9.67 -4.96 1.67
C ASP A 45 -11.10 -5.50 1.87
N GLN A 46 -11.21 -6.82 2.00
CA GLN A 46 -12.47 -7.51 2.26
C GLN A 46 -12.74 -7.71 3.77
N GLY A 47 -11.90 -7.14 4.64
CA GLY A 47 -11.89 -7.47 6.07
C GLY A 47 -13.20 -7.14 6.78
N LEU A 48 -13.91 -6.10 6.34
CA LEU A 48 -15.19 -5.67 6.89
C LEU A 48 -16.40 -6.08 6.06
N ILE A 49 -16.22 -6.78 4.93
CA ILE A 49 -17.33 -7.13 4.04
C ILE A 49 -17.89 -8.49 4.47
N GLU A 50 -19.20 -8.54 4.70
CA GLU A 50 -19.92 -9.78 5.02
C GLU A 50 -20.57 -10.37 3.77
N SER A 51 -21.24 -9.52 2.99
CA SER A 51 -21.92 -9.93 1.76
C SER A 51 -21.88 -8.82 0.72
N ARG A 52 -22.02 -9.20 -0.55
CA ARG A 52 -22.10 -8.28 -1.68
C ARG A 52 -22.82 -8.92 -2.86
N ASP A 53 -23.46 -8.09 -3.67
CA ASP A 53 -24.06 -8.44 -4.95
C ASP A 53 -23.88 -7.27 -5.93
N GLY A 54 -23.45 -7.56 -7.17
CA GLY A 54 -23.19 -6.52 -8.18
C GLY A 54 -22.08 -5.51 -7.85
N VAL A 55 -21.24 -5.79 -6.83
CA VAL A 55 -20.15 -4.93 -6.36
C VAL A 55 -18.80 -5.64 -6.47
N ALA A 56 -17.78 -4.96 -6.98
CA ALA A 56 -16.41 -5.47 -7.09
C ALA A 56 -15.38 -4.41 -6.69
N GLU A 57 -14.19 -4.84 -6.31
CA GLU A 57 -13.08 -3.94 -6.01
C GLU A 57 -12.56 -3.24 -7.28
N ARG A 58 -12.25 -1.95 -7.18
CA ARG A 58 -11.70 -1.16 -8.29
C ARG A 58 -10.55 -0.29 -7.79
N ILE A 59 -9.39 -0.36 -8.45
CA ILE A 59 -8.28 0.55 -8.15
C ILE A 59 -8.49 1.93 -8.77
N PHE A 60 -7.91 2.93 -8.13
CA PHE A 60 -7.73 4.26 -8.68
C PHE A 60 -6.24 4.47 -8.93
N ARG A 61 -5.95 5.13 -10.06
CA ARG A 61 -4.57 5.48 -10.45
C ARG A 61 -4.31 6.92 -10.06
N PRO A 62 -3.11 7.23 -9.52
CA PRO A 62 -2.79 8.59 -9.21
C PRO A 62 -2.50 9.37 -10.49
N THR A 63 -2.72 10.67 -10.47
CA THR A 63 -2.39 11.54 -11.60
C THR A 63 -0.90 11.88 -11.57
N PRO A 64 -0.22 11.92 -12.72
CA PRO A 64 1.19 12.29 -12.76
C PRO A 64 1.35 13.79 -12.44
N GLY A 65 2.26 14.09 -11.53
CA GLY A 65 2.77 15.43 -11.24
C GLY A 65 4.17 15.64 -11.81
N GLU A 66 4.95 16.46 -11.13
CA GLU A 66 6.28 16.93 -11.54
C GLU A 66 7.36 15.86 -11.39
N VAL A 67 8.42 15.96 -12.21
CA VAL A 67 9.69 15.31 -11.89
C VAL A 67 10.31 16.09 -10.74
N VAL A 68 10.45 15.46 -9.59
CA VAL A 68 10.87 16.12 -8.34
C VAL A 68 12.34 15.91 -8.02
N LEU A 69 12.96 14.84 -8.56
CA LEU A 69 14.40 14.59 -8.45
C LEU A 69 14.93 14.09 -9.78
N VAL A 70 16.03 14.68 -10.25
CA VAL A 70 16.87 14.17 -11.34
C VAL A 70 18.23 13.80 -10.72
N LEU A 71 18.78 12.64 -11.08
CA LEU A 71 19.95 12.06 -10.43
C LEU A 71 21.24 12.39 -11.20
N ASP A 72 21.54 13.69 -11.27
CA ASP A 72 22.50 14.35 -12.15
C ASP A 72 23.85 14.71 -11.49
N LYS A 73 24.07 14.36 -10.22
CA LYS A 73 25.33 14.66 -9.52
C LYS A 73 26.38 13.56 -9.72
N PRO A 74 27.68 13.87 -9.59
CA PRO A 74 28.76 12.89 -9.78
C PRO A 74 28.68 11.62 -8.92
N TRP A 75 28.07 11.72 -7.74
CA TRP A 75 27.85 10.61 -6.79
C TRP A 75 26.48 9.94 -6.94
N GLU A 76 25.70 10.35 -7.94
CA GLU A 76 24.39 9.80 -8.32
C GLU A 76 24.49 9.10 -9.68
N GLY A 77 23.37 8.91 -10.38
CA GLY A 77 23.35 8.37 -11.73
C GLY A 77 22.18 7.43 -12.02
N ASN A 78 22.24 6.76 -13.17
CA ASN A 78 21.18 5.94 -13.76
C ASN A 78 20.76 4.67 -12.97
N THR A 79 21.47 4.33 -11.89
CA THR A 79 21.11 3.21 -10.99
C THR A 79 20.83 3.64 -9.56
N SER A 80 20.66 4.94 -9.34
CA SER A 80 20.15 5.48 -8.09
C SER A 80 18.75 4.93 -7.82
N ALA A 81 18.49 4.50 -6.58
CA ALA A 81 17.30 3.70 -6.26
C ALA A 81 16.93 3.77 -4.78
N TYR A 82 15.88 3.03 -4.43
CA TYR A 82 15.41 2.79 -3.06
C TYR A 82 15.11 4.11 -2.33
N PHE A 83 14.38 4.96 -3.05
CA PHE A 83 13.96 6.25 -2.55
C PHE A 83 12.99 6.08 -1.39
N THR A 84 13.19 6.88 -0.37
CA THR A 84 12.28 7.07 0.76
C THR A 84 11.83 8.52 0.75
N PHE A 85 10.55 8.78 0.89
CA PHE A 85 9.97 10.11 1.01
C PHE A 85 9.17 10.21 2.30
N LEU A 86 9.43 11.22 3.12
CA LEU A 86 8.67 11.47 4.34
C LEU A 86 8.49 12.97 4.58
N PHE A 87 7.45 13.32 5.33
CA PHE A 87 7.27 14.66 5.89
C PHE A 87 7.45 14.55 7.40
N ASP A 88 8.38 15.30 7.96
CA ASP A 88 8.74 15.22 9.39
C ASP A 88 7.96 16.19 10.29
N GLY A 89 6.99 16.91 9.72
CA GLY A 89 6.21 17.97 10.38
C GLY A 89 6.70 19.39 10.05
N GLU A 90 7.93 19.52 9.53
CA GLU A 90 8.55 20.80 9.18
C GLU A 90 8.90 20.85 7.69
N LYS A 91 9.49 19.78 7.16
CA LYS A 91 9.91 19.68 5.77
C LYS A 91 9.74 18.27 5.20
N TYR A 92 9.70 18.20 3.88
CA TYR A 92 9.80 16.97 3.14
C TYR A 92 11.26 16.55 3.07
N ARG A 93 11.50 15.25 3.19
CA ARG A 93 12.82 14.63 3.14
C ARG A 93 12.80 13.45 2.19
N SER A 94 13.90 13.29 1.46
CA SER A 94 14.14 12.14 0.62
C SER A 94 15.50 11.54 0.91
N TYR A 95 15.55 10.21 0.96
CA TYR A 95 16.78 9.45 1.11
C TYR A 95 16.86 8.43 0.00
N TYR A 96 18.04 8.26 -0.59
CA TYR A 96 18.19 7.38 -1.75
C TYR A 96 19.62 6.90 -1.91
N ARG A 97 19.78 5.78 -2.61
CA ARG A 97 21.10 5.33 -3.05
C ARG A 97 21.58 6.21 -4.20
N GLY A 98 22.78 6.76 -4.10
CA GLY A 98 23.55 7.29 -5.23
C GLY A 98 24.38 6.19 -5.88
N ALA A 99 24.14 5.93 -7.17
CA ALA A 99 24.88 4.94 -7.95
C ALA A 99 24.76 5.17 -9.46
N HIS A 100 25.86 4.92 -10.17
CA HIS A 100 25.91 4.96 -11.63
C HIS A 100 26.46 3.67 -12.24
N TRP A 101 25.85 3.25 -13.34
CA TRP A 101 26.24 2.10 -14.14
C TRP A 101 26.59 2.52 -15.56
N ASP A 102 27.84 2.31 -15.94
CA ASP A 102 28.29 2.45 -17.32
C ASP A 102 27.77 1.27 -18.14
N THR A 103 26.85 1.56 -19.06
CA THR A 103 26.20 0.55 -19.91
C THR A 103 27.13 -0.03 -20.98
N ALA A 104 28.20 0.70 -21.37
CA ALA A 104 29.18 0.24 -22.33
C ALA A 104 30.19 -0.71 -21.68
N THR A 105 30.75 -0.34 -20.53
CA THR A 105 31.74 -1.17 -19.81
C THR A 105 31.09 -2.22 -18.90
N LYS A 106 29.78 -2.09 -18.64
CA LYS A 106 29.00 -2.95 -17.73
C LYS A 106 29.62 -2.98 -16.32
N LYS A 107 29.93 -1.79 -15.79
CA LYS A 107 30.52 -1.62 -14.46
C LYS A 107 29.88 -0.46 -13.73
N ALA A 108 29.85 -0.55 -12.40
CA ALA A 108 29.62 0.61 -11.57
C ALA A 108 30.83 1.56 -11.73
N THR A 109 30.58 2.86 -11.86
CA THR A 109 31.64 3.86 -12.03
C THR A 109 32.21 4.34 -10.69
N HIS A 110 31.44 4.20 -9.61
CA HIS A 110 31.86 4.52 -8.25
C HIS A 110 31.15 3.60 -7.23
N ARG A 111 31.56 3.71 -5.96
CA ARG A 111 30.91 3.02 -4.82
C ARG A 111 29.50 3.56 -4.57
N GLU A 112 28.61 2.72 -4.06
CA GLU A 112 27.27 3.15 -3.63
C GLU A 112 27.36 4.03 -2.37
N VAL A 113 26.63 5.15 -2.36
CA VAL A 113 26.49 6.07 -1.22
C VAL A 113 25.01 6.30 -0.90
N THR A 114 24.69 6.79 0.29
CA THR A 114 23.32 7.24 0.63
C THR A 114 23.27 8.77 0.61
N CYS A 115 22.37 9.29 -0.21
CA CYS A 115 22.16 10.71 -0.43
C CYS A 115 20.87 11.19 0.23
N TYR A 116 20.78 12.51 0.39
CA TYR A 116 19.65 13.20 1.00
C TYR A 116 19.17 14.39 0.18
N ALA A 117 17.87 14.58 0.06
CA ALA A 117 17.28 15.81 -0.47
C ALA A 117 16.18 16.31 0.47
N GLU A 118 15.91 17.62 0.44
CA GLU A 118 14.83 18.23 1.21
C GLU A 118 13.99 19.20 0.40
N SER A 119 12.76 19.42 0.84
CA SER A 119 11.84 20.34 0.21
C SER A 119 10.90 20.94 1.25
N ARG A 120 10.42 22.17 0.99
CA ARG A 120 9.41 22.84 1.83
C ARG A 120 7.99 22.65 1.32
N ASP A 121 7.81 22.37 0.03
CA ASP A 121 6.52 22.26 -0.66
C ASP A 121 6.25 20.86 -1.24
N GLY A 122 7.25 19.97 -1.25
CA GLY A 122 7.18 18.62 -1.81
C GLY A 122 7.32 18.58 -3.33
N VAL A 123 7.59 19.72 -3.98
CA VAL A 123 7.72 19.92 -5.43
C VAL A 123 9.14 20.33 -5.80
N HIS A 124 9.67 21.36 -5.15
CA HIS A 124 11.01 21.88 -5.38
C HIS A 124 11.96 21.28 -4.34
N TRP A 125 12.90 20.46 -4.81
CA TRP A 125 13.82 19.73 -3.95
C TRP A 125 15.24 20.26 -4.05
N GLU A 126 15.84 20.46 -2.89
CA GLU A 126 17.23 20.90 -2.72
C GLU A 126 18.09 19.72 -2.28
N LYS A 127 19.31 19.65 -2.83
CA LYS A 127 20.36 18.70 -2.44
C LYS A 127 21.43 19.49 -1.67
N PRO A 128 21.31 19.65 -0.34
CA PRO A 128 22.20 20.53 0.42
C PRO A 128 23.64 20.01 0.44
N GLU A 129 24.62 20.92 0.44
CA GLU A 129 26.03 20.58 0.68
C GLU A 129 26.25 20.32 2.18
N LEU A 130 26.31 19.06 2.56
CA LEU A 130 26.35 18.63 3.96
C LEU A 130 27.76 18.61 4.56
N GLY A 131 28.81 18.49 3.73
CA GLY A 131 30.19 18.50 4.21
C GLY A 131 30.63 17.26 4.99
N LEU A 132 29.85 16.16 4.95
CA LEU A 132 30.05 14.98 5.80
C LEU A 132 31.07 13.99 5.22
N PHE A 133 30.84 13.57 3.98
CA PHE A 133 31.63 12.52 3.31
C PHE A 133 32.33 13.06 2.06
N GLU A 134 33.55 12.57 1.80
CA GLU A 134 34.31 12.95 0.62
C GLU A 134 33.87 12.14 -0.61
N PHE A 135 33.74 12.81 -1.74
CA PHE A 135 33.54 12.21 -3.06
C PHE A 135 34.38 12.98 -4.08
N ASP A 136 35.23 12.27 -4.82
CA ASP A 136 36.15 12.84 -5.81
C ASP A 136 36.93 14.08 -5.33
N GLY A 137 37.46 14.00 -4.11
CA GLY A 137 38.30 15.05 -3.52
C GLY A 137 37.53 16.25 -2.94
N SER A 138 36.19 16.21 -2.87
CA SER A 138 35.37 17.26 -2.28
C SER A 138 34.31 16.72 -1.32
N LYS A 139 33.93 17.52 -0.32
CA LYS A 139 32.78 17.25 0.56
C LYS A 139 31.54 18.09 0.22
N GLN A 140 31.58 18.84 -0.87
CA GLN A 140 30.44 19.64 -1.36
C GLN A 140 29.43 18.71 -2.06
N ASN A 141 28.69 17.96 -1.25
CA ASN A 141 27.72 16.98 -1.69
C ASN A 141 26.63 16.76 -0.62
N ASN A 142 25.58 16.03 -0.98
CA ASN A 142 24.45 15.70 -0.12
C ASN A 142 24.49 14.26 0.42
N ILE A 143 25.69 13.69 0.60
CA ILE A 143 25.86 12.32 1.13
C ILE A 143 25.67 12.34 2.65
N VAL A 144 24.75 11.51 3.15
CA VAL A 144 24.47 11.32 4.59
C VAL A 144 25.05 10.03 5.16
N TRP A 145 25.43 9.08 4.30
CA TRP A 145 26.07 7.84 4.73
C TRP A 145 26.96 7.24 3.65
N ASP A 146 28.17 6.84 4.03
CA ASP A 146 29.12 6.11 3.20
C ASP A 146 29.82 5.02 4.04
N GLY A 147 29.25 3.81 4.02
CA GLY A 147 29.65 2.71 4.88
C GLY A 147 28.80 1.45 4.69
N VAL A 148 28.75 0.61 5.73
CA VAL A 148 27.87 -0.57 5.76
C VAL A 148 26.42 -0.10 5.61
N GLY A 149 25.67 -0.64 4.65
CA GLY A 149 24.26 -0.26 4.45
C GLY A 149 23.98 0.73 3.33
N THR A 150 24.95 1.19 2.53
CA THR A 150 24.64 2.19 1.48
C THR A 150 23.72 1.68 0.38
N HIS A 151 23.61 0.36 0.19
CA HIS A 151 22.87 -0.22 -0.92
C HIS A 151 21.38 0.09 -0.90
N CYS A 152 20.72 0.02 0.26
CA CYS A 152 19.26 0.17 0.37
C CYS A 152 18.86 0.81 1.69
N PHE A 153 19.57 1.86 2.08
CA PHE A 153 19.39 2.58 3.34
C PHE A 153 18.00 3.20 3.37
N THR A 154 17.15 2.76 4.31
CA THR A 154 15.73 3.15 4.34
C THR A 154 15.36 3.81 5.67
N PRO A 155 15.47 5.15 5.77
CA PRO A 155 15.13 5.92 6.96
C PRO A 155 13.65 6.08 7.23
N PHE A 156 13.25 6.11 8.50
CA PHE A 156 11.90 6.43 8.93
C PHE A 156 11.93 7.30 10.19
N LEU A 157 10.87 8.09 10.36
CA LEU A 157 10.60 8.78 11.62
C LEU A 157 10.03 7.75 12.60
N ASP A 158 10.71 7.53 13.72
CA ASP A 158 10.27 6.55 14.70
C ASP A 158 9.09 7.10 15.52
N ARG A 159 7.92 6.47 15.34
CA ARG A 159 6.66 6.83 16.01
C ARG A 159 6.44 6.08 17.32
N ASN A 160 7.41 5.30 17.79
CA ASN A 160 7.35 4.70 19.11
C ASN A 160 7.23 5.82 20.17
N PRO A 161 6.19 5.84 21.02
CA PRO A 161 6.05 6.84 22.08
C PRO A 161 7.21 6.87 23.08
N ALA A 162 7.96 5.77 23.18
CA ALA A 162 9.16 5.64 24.00
C ALA A 162 10.47 5.89 23.22
N CYS A 163 10.39 6.38 21.97
CA CYS A 163 11.57 6.66 21.16
C CYS A 163 12.43 7.76 21.80
N PRO A 164 13.72 7.51 22.07
CA PRO A 164 14.57 8.52 22.65
C PRO A 164 15.01 9.55 21.59
N PRO A 165 15.26 10.82 21.97
CA PRO A 165 15.54 11.89 21.01
C PRO A 165 16.71 11.63 20.05
N GLU A 166 17.75 10.92 20.49
CA GLU A 166 18.90 10.53 19.68
C GLU A 166 18.58 9.52 18.57
N ALA A 167 17.43 8.86 18.65
CA ALA A 167 16.95 7.88 17.70
C ALA A 167 15.64 8.31 17.03
N ARG A 168 15.33 9.63 17.02
CA ARG A 168 14.16 10.21 16.35
C ARG A 168 13.96 9.65 14.95
N PHE A 169 15.05 9.47 14.21
CA PHE A 169 15.08 8.74 12.96
C PHE A 169 15.80 7.41 13.17
N LYS A 170 15.29 6.37 12.50
CA LYS A 170 15.91 5.06 12.42
C LYS A 170 16.00 4.63 10.97
N ALA A 171 16.91 3.72 10.66
CA ALA A 171 17.01 3.13 9.33
C ALA A 171 17.40 1.66 9.41
N ILE A 172 17.07 0.92 8.36
CA ILE A 172 17.52 -0.46 8.17
C ILE A 172 18.14 -0.59 6.78
N SER A 173 19.19 -1.38 6.66
CA SER A 173 19.81 -1.68 5.36
C SER A 173 20.64 -2.95 5.34
N ARG A 174 21.01 -3.42 4.14
CA ARG A 174 21.82 -4.63 3.99
C ARG A 174 23.30 -4.38 4.23
N GLY A 175 23.99 -5.35 4.83
CA GLY A 175 25.44 -5.23 5.07
C GLY A 175 26.34 -5.51 3.86
N ARG A 176 25.93 -6.40 2.94
CA ARG A 176 26.79 -6.80 1.82
C ARG A 176 26.84 -5.73 0.72
N PRO A 177 27.99 -5.54 0.04
CA PRO A 177 29.24 -6.30 0.21
C PRO A 177 30.17 -5.83 1.35
N GLN A 178 29.87 -4.72 2.02
CA GLN A 178 30.76 -4.08 3.00
C GLN A 178 30.94 -4.86 4.31
N ALA A 179 29.95 -5.67 4.69
CA ALA A 179 29.92 -6.47 5.91
C ALA A 179 29.23 -7.84 5.70
N ALA A 180 29.09 -8.60 6.79
CA ALA A 180 28.43 -9.90 6.78
C ALA A 180 26.98 -9.81 6.23
N LYS A 181 26.49 -10.92 5.66
CA LYS A 181 25.12 -10.99 5.13
C LYS A 181 24.12 -10.75 6.26
N GLY A 182 23.27 -9.76 6.09
CA GLY A 182 22.18 -9.47 7.02
C GLY A 182 21.72 -8.01 6.91
N LEU A 183 20.71 -7.67 7.69
CA LEU A 183 20.24 -6.30 7.89
C LEU A 183 20.90 -5.68 9.12
N TYR A 184 21.26 -4.42 8.98
CA TYR A 184 21.91 -3.58 9.97
C TYR A 184 21.01 -2.38 10.22
N VAL A 185 21.05 -1.88 11.44
CA VAL A 185 20.15 -0.82 11.90
C VAL A 185 20.93 0.40 12.36
N PHE A 186 20.34 1.57 12.12
CA PHE A 186 20.95 2.87 12.31
C PHE A 186 19.98 3.80 13.03
N GLN A 187 20.51 4.80 13.69
CA GLN A 187 19.75 5.86 14.36
C GLN A 187 20.33 7.24 14.02
N SER A 188 19.48 8.26 14.12
CA SER A 188 19.89 9.66 13.96
C SER A 188 18.93 10.59 14.72
N PRO A 189 19.44 11.63 15.40
CA PRO A 189 18.60 12.66 16.03
C PRO A 189 17.92 13.58 15.01
N ASP A 190 18.56 13.83 13.87
CA ASP A 190 18.19 14.89 12.91
C ASP A 190 17.93 14.38 11.49
N GLY A 191 18.13 13.08 11.27
CA GLY A 191 17.99 12.42 9.98
C GLY A 191 19.14 12.72 9.03
N ILE A 192 20.22 13.36 9.48
CA ILE A 192 21.39 13.74 8.68
C ILE A 192 22.65 13.07 9.23
N HIS A 193 22.86 13.13 10.54
CA HIS A 193 24.00 12.52 11.22
C HIS A 193 23.61 11.14 11.74
N TRP A 194 24.03 10.10 11.00
CA TRP A 194 23.66 8.72 11.28
C TRP A 194 24.72 7.99 12.10
N THR A 195 24.28 7.10 12.98
CA THR A 195 25.12 6.15 13.71
C THR A 195 24.57 4.75 13.54
N GLN A 196 25.45 3.79 13.24
CA GLN A 196 25.10 2.36 13.25
C GLN A 196 24.93 1.89 14.70
N ILE A 197 23.79 1.28 15.02
CA ILE A 197 23.44 0.95 16.42
C ILE A 197 24.31 -0.20 16.96
N GLN A 198 24.55 -1.23 16.15
CA GLN A 198 25.44 -2.34 16.50
C GLN A 198 26.20 -2.86 15.29
N LYS A 199 27.35 -3.49 15.53
CA LYS A 199 28.24 -4.00 14.48
C LYS A 199 27.68 -5.20 13.73
N GLU A 200 26.86 -6.02 14.39
CA GLU A 200 26.39 -7.31 13.86
C GLU A 200 24.99 -7.18 13.25
N PRO A 201 24.65 -7.99 12.23
CA PRO A 201 23.33 -7.93 11.62
C PRO A 201 22.23 -8.36 12.61
N VAL A 202 21.10 -7.67 12.57
CA VAL A 202 19.90 -7.95 13.39
C VAL A 202 18.97 -8.99 12.76
N ILE A 203 19.04 -9.15 11.43
CA ILE A 203 18.30 -10.17 10.67
C ILE A 203 19.25 -10.77 9.63
N THR A 204 19.43 -12.09 9.64
CA THR A 204 20.35 -12.79 8.72
C THR A 204 19.62 -13.63 7.66
N ASP A 205 18.34 -13.90 7.88
CA ASP A 205 17.54 -14.79 7.07
C ASP A 205 16.76 -14.03 5.99
N GLY A 206 17.40 -13.78 4.85
CA GLY A 206 16.81 -13.03 3.73
C GLY A 206 17.71 -12.92 2.50
N ALA A 207 17.23 -12.25 1.44
CA ALA A 207 18.03 -11.90 0.26
C ALA A 207 18.66 -10.49 0.37
N PHE A 208 17.90 -9.53 0.92
CA PHE A 208 18.31 -8.16 1.28
C PHE A 208 18.80 -7.23 0.15
N ASP A 209 18.88 -7.67 -1.09
CA ASP A 209 19.26 -6.89 -2.30
C ASP A 209 18.10 -6.07 -2.91
N SER A 210 17.20 -5.59 -2.05
CA SER A 210 16.05 -4.74 -2.39
C SER A 210 15.88 -3.67 -1.29
N GLN A 211 14.94 -2.74 -1.45
CA GLN A 211 14.53 -1.85 -0.37
C GLN A 211 13.92 -2.68 0.76
N ASN A 212 14.66 -2.76 1.87
CA ASN A 212 14.21 -3.37 3.11
C ASN A 212 13.78 -2.21 4.01
N LEU A 213 12.62 -2.31 4.63
CA LEU A 213 12.06 -1.21 5.40
C LEU A 213 11.56 -1.70 6.75
N ALA A 214 11.48 -0.78 7.70
CA ALA A 214 10.90 -1.02 9.01
C ALA A 214 10.22 0.24 9.52
N PHE A 215 9.30 0.08 10.46
CA PHE A 215 8.61 1.16 11.12
C PHE A 215 8.03 0.69 12.46
N TRP A 216 7.64 1.63 13.31
CA TRP A 216 6.82 1.33 14.49
C TRP A 216 5.37 1.08 14.07
N ASP A 217 4.86 -0.12 14.34
CA ASP A 217 3.47 -0.52 14.12
C ASP A 217 2.66 -0.27 15.40
N PRO A 218 1.82 0.78 15.43
CA PRO A 218 1.07 1.14 16.64
C PRO A 218 -0.06 0.15 16.97
N GLN A 219 -0.47 -0.72 16.04
CA GLN A 219 -1.55 -1.68 16.30
C GLN A 219 -1.10 -2.82 17.20
N ILE A 220 0.14 -3.26 17.01
CA ILE A 220 0.74 -4.34 17.80
C ILE A 220 1.71 -3.82 18.85
N GLY A 221 2.04 -2.52 18.83
CA GLY A 221 2.98 -1.90 19.76
C GLY A 221 4.39 -2.47 19.62
N LYS A 222 4.83 -2.72 18.38
CA LYS A 222 6.15 -3.28 18.06
C LYS A 222 6.71 -2.63 16.80
N TYR A 223 8.02 -2.74 16.60
CA TYR A 223 8.61 -2.54 15.28
C TYR A 223 8.21 -3.69 14.37
N ARG A 224 7.96 -3.35 13.11
CA ARG A 224 7.71 -4.30 12.03
C ARG A 224 8.64 -4.00 10.87
N GLU A 225 9.15 -5.04 10.23
CA GLU A 225 9.96 -4.92 9.03
C GLU A 225 9.41 -5.75 7.88
N TYR A 226 9.79 -5.35 6.67
CA TYR A 226 9.55 -6.10 5.45
C TYR A 226 10.78 -6.14 4.57
N HIS A 227 11.13 -7.35 4.15
CA HIS A 227 12.20 -7.60 3.20
C HIS A 227 11.84 -8.73 2.24
N ARG A 228 12.78 -9.09 1.37
CA ARG A 228 12.57 -10.07 0.30
C ARG A 228 13.32 -11.38 0.56
N LYS A 229 12.68 -12.49 0.19
CA LYS A 229 13.27 -13.82 0.03
C LYS A 229 12.91 -14.44 -1.31
N PHE A 230 13.49 -15.60 -1.61
CA PHE A 230 13.01 -16.46 -2.68
C PHE A 230 12.19 -17.60 -2.07
N LEU A 231 10.90 -17.66 -2.40
CA LEU A 231 9.97 -18.69 -1.95
C LEU A 231 9.12 -19.12 -3.15
N GLY A 232 8.87 -20.42 -3.31
CA GLY A 232 8.07 -20.94 -4.41
C GLY A 232 8.55 -20.53 -5.82
N GLY A 233 9.88 -20.35 -6.00
CA GLY A 233 10.48 -19.92 -7.27
C GLY A 233 10.34 -18.43 -7.59
N VAL A 234 9.65 -17.65 -6.75
CA VAL A 234 9.44 -16.21 -6.96
C VAL A 234 10.16 -15.36 -5.91
N ARG A 235 10.23 -14.05 -6.19
CA ARG A 235 10.66 -13.05 -5.22
C ARG A 235 9.48 -12.77 -4.30
N ALA A 236 9.53 -13.26 -3.07
CA ALA A 236 8.46 -13.11 -2.10
C ALA A 236 8.84 -12.07 -1.04
N ILE A 237 7.83 -11.38 -0.52
CA ILE A 237 7.98 -10.48 0.63
C ILE A 237 7.76 -11.31 1.89
N VAL A 238 8.53 -11.00 2.92
CA VAL A 238 8.47 -11.60 4.25
C VAL A 238 8.46 -10.49 5.31
N THR A 239 8.04 -10.81 6.52
CA THR A 239 7.98 -9.86 7.65
C THR A 239 8.53 -10.48 8.92
N SER A 240 8.97 -9.61 9.83
CA SER A 240 9.33 -9.94 11.21
C SER A 240 8.95 -8.75 12.11
N VAL A 241 8.81 -9.01 13.40
CA VAL A 241 8.50 -8.00 14.41
C VAL A 241 9.54 -7.97 15.52
N SER A 242 9.70 -6.82 16.17
CA SER A 242 10.67 -6.61 17.24
C SER A 242 10.12 -5.64 18.28
N ASP A 243 10.37 -5.92 19.57
CA ASP A 243 10.01 -5.00 20.65
C ASP A 243 10.99 -3.82 20.75
N ASP A 244 12.25 -3.99 20.33
CA ASP A 244 13.36 -3.08 20.60
C ASP A 244 14.18 -2.66 19.38
N PHE A 245 13.77 -3.09 18.18
CA PHE A 245 14.44 -2.85 16.89
C PHE A 245 15.77 -3.61 16.70
N LEU A 246 16.20 -4.41 17.69
CA LEU A 246 17.46 -5.17 17.67
C LEU A 246 17.21 -6.68 17.57
N HIS A 247 16.23 -7.17 18.33
CA HIS A 247 15.90 -8.59 18.40
C HIS A 247 14.60 -8.85 17.66
N TRP A 248 14.70 -9.60 16.57
CA TRP A 248 13.59 -9.84 15.65
C TRP A 248 13.05 -11.25 15.80
N SER A 249 11.74 -11.40 15.64
CA SER A 249 11.07 -12.69 15.60
C SER A 249 11.50 -13.53 14.39
N GLU A 250 11.00 -14.76 14.32
CA GLU A 250 11.06 -15.56 13.10
C GLU A 250 10.52 -14.76 11.89
N VAL A 251 11.15 -14.98 10.73
CA VAL A 251 10.78 -14.35 9.46
C VAL A 251 9.64 -15.15 8.83
N LEU A 252 8.49 -14.51 8.68
CA LEU A 252 7.26 -15.13 8.17
C LEU A 252 6.97 -14.68 6.73
N PRO A 253 6.52 -15.57 5.83
CA PRO A 253 6.04 -15.17 4.51
C PRO A 253 4.75 -14.36 4.58
N LEU A 254 4.60 -13.43 3.65
CA LEU A 254 3.30 -12.80 3.42
C LEU A 254 2.38 -13.74 2.64
N GLU A 255 1.10 -13.65 2.94
CA GLU A 255 0.02 -14.34 2.23
C GLU A 255 -0.79 -13.33 1.41
N TYR A 256 -1.20 -13.71 0.20
CA TYR A 256 -1.97 -12.84 -0.69
C TYR A 256 -3.36 -13.42 -0.96
N VAL A 257 -4.38 -12.73 -0.47
CA VAL A 257 -5.79 -13.09 -0.73
C VAL A 257 -6.17 -12.62 -2.12
N GLY A 258 -6.73 -13.52 -2.92
CA GLY A 258 -7.26 -13.19 -4.25
C GLY A 258 -6.21 -12.91 -5.33
N ALA A 259 -4.93 -13.15 -5.07
CA ALA A 259 -3.85 -12.87 -6.01
C ALA A 259 -2.85 -14.04 -6.14
N PRO A 260 -2.30 -14.29 -7.34
CA PRO A 260 -1.33 -15.37 -7.55
C PRO A 260 0.02 -15.07 -6.90
N ASN A 261 0.88 -16.09 -6.82
CA ASN A 261 2.30 -15.86 -6.51
C ASN A 261 3.01 -15.24 -7.71
N GLU A 262 3.61 -14.06 -7.52
CA GLU A 262 4.34 -13.31 -8.56
C GLU A 262 5.68 -12.81 -7.99
N HIS A 263 6.61 -12.41 -8.87
CA HIS A 263 7.85 -11.80 -8.40
C HIS A 263 7.59 -10.37 -7.90
N LEU A 264 7.63 -10.17 -6.59
CA LEU A 264 7.56 -8.85 -5.96
C LEU A 264 8.96 -8.42 -5.52
N TYR A 265 9.46 -7.33 -6.11
CA TYR A 265 10.85 -6.90 -5.98
C TYR A 265 11.05 -5.98 -4.77
N THR A 266 10.32 -4.86 -4.72
CA THR A 266 10.17 -3.99 -3.53
C THR A 266 8.77 -4.13 -2.95
N ASN A 267 8.54 -3.66 -1.73
CA ASN A 267 7.26 -3.80 -1.03
C ASN A 267 6.53 -2.46 -0.79
N ALA A 268 7.26 -1.40 -0.42
CA ALA A 268 6.74 -0.07 -0.09
C ALA A 268 5.53 -0.10 0.89
N ILE A 269 5.58 -0.97 1.91
CA ILE A 269 4.53 -1.12 2.92
C ILE A 269 4.71 -0.07 4.03
N LEU A 270 3.62 0.58 4.45
CA LEU A 270 3.59 1.51 5.58
C LEU A 270 2.20 1.56 6.23
N PRO A 271 2.09 2.02 7.49
CA PRO A 271 0.80 2.36 8.08
C PRO A 271 0.12 3.47 7.28
N HIS A 272 -1.16 3.30 6.98
CA HIS A 272 -1.93 4.34 6.30
C HIS A 272 -1.96 5.62 7.17
N PRO A 273 -1.62 6.82 6.65
CA PRO A 273 -1.40 8.01 7.46
C PRO A 273 -2.57 8.41 8.37
N ARG A 274 -3.81 8.13 7.96
CA ARG A 274 -5.04 8.49 8.68
C ARG A 274 -5.85 7.31 9.23
N ALA A 275 -5.45 6.09 8.89
CA ALA A 275 -6.16 4.86 9.22
C ALA A 275 -5.13 3.81 9.63
N THR A 276 -4.36 4.08 10.68
CA THR A 276 -3.14 3.32 11.05
C THR A 276 -3.41 1.88 11.48
N HIS A 277 -4.68 1.45 11.54
CA HIS A 277 -5.07 0.05 11.66
C HIS A 277 -5.05 -0.70 10.32
N LEU A 278 -4.77 0.01 9.23
CA LEU A 278 -4.46 -0.53 7.92
C LEU A 278 -3.00 -0.27 7.59
N LEU A 279 -2.34 -1.31 7.09
CA LEU A 279 -1.13 -1.17 6.31
C LEU A 279 -1.52 -1.10 4.83
N ILE A 280 -0.93 -0.15 4.12
CA ILE A 280 -1.00 -0.02 2.66
C ILE A 280 0.37 -0.32 2.08
N GLY A 281 0.42 -0.98 0.92
CA GLY A 281 1.66 -1.31 0.24
C GLY A 281 1.57 -1.10 -1.26
N PHE A 282 2.70 -0.76 -1.86
CA PHE A 282 2.85 -0.61 -3.31
C PHE A 282 3.95 -1.55 -3.83
N PRO A 283 3.75 -2.88 -3.76
CA PRO A 283 4.79 -3.81 -4.12
C PRO A 283 5.07 -3.70 -5.62
N THR A 284 6.33 -3.73 -5.98
CA THR A 284 6.71 -3.67 -7.39
C THR A 284 6.77 -5.06 -7.98
N ARG A 285 5.84 -5.37 -8.91
CA ARG A 285 5.86 -6.59 -9.70
C ARG A 285 7.01 -6.54 -10.70
N TYR A 286 7.76 -7.63 -10.79
CA TYR A 286 8.94 -7.78 -11.64
C TYR A 286 8.73 -8.86 -12.69
N HIS A 287 9.02 -8.54 -13.95
CA HIS A 287 8.84 -9.46 -15.07
C HIS A 287 10.19 -9.96 -15.59
N PRO A 288 10.71 -11.12 -15.11
CA PRO A 288 11.98 -11.65 -15.58
C PRO A 288 11.97 -11.92 -17.08
N ASN A 289 10.83 -12.34 -17.61
CA ASN A 289 10.66 -12.73 -19.02
C ASN A 289 10.28 -11.56 -19.93
N ARG A 290 10.19 -10.33 -19.40
CA ARG A 290 9.90 -9.11 -20.18
C ARG A 290 10.98 -8.06 -19.95
N GLY A 291 12.25 -8.46 -20.16
CA GLY A 291 13.38 -7.54 -20.08
C GLY A 291 13.61 -6.92 -18.69
N SER A 292 13.20 -7.60 -17.61
CA SER A 292 13.25 -7.07 -16.24
C SER A 292 12.41 -5.80 -16.02
N GLN A 293 11.36 -5.62 -16.84
CA GLN A 293 10.37 -4.57 -16.64
C GLN A 293 9.69 -4.73 -15.29
N VAL A 294 9.31 -3.59 -14.70
CA VAL A 294 8.65 -3.55 -13.40
C VAL A 294 7.39 -2.68 -13.45
N GLU A 295 6.45 -2.91 -12.53
CA GLU A 295 5.29 -2.05 -12.33
C GLU A 295 4.79 -2.10 -10.89
N PRO A 296 4.37 -0.97 -10.30
CA PRO A 296 3.86 -0.94 -8.95
C PRO A 296 2.39 -1.37 -8.89
N LEU A 297 2.06 -2.20 -7.91
CA LEU A 297 0.70 -2.63 -7.61
C LEU A 297 0.17 -1.91 -6.36
N LEU A 298 -1.03 -2.28 -5.90
CA LEU A 298 -1.61 -1.88 -4.62
C LEU A 298 -1.94 -3.12 -3.78
N MET A 299 -1.75 -3.04 -2.47
CA MET A 299 -2.25 -4.01 -1.51
C MET A 299 -2.55 -3.37 -0.15
N ALA A 300 -3.39 -4.01 0.64
CA ALA A 300 -3.70 -3.59 2.01
C ALA A 300 -3.79 -4.79 2.97
N SER A 301 -3.52 -4.56 4.24
CA SER A 301 -3.59 -5.55 5.31
C SER A 301 -4.01 -4.93 6.64
N ARG A 302 -4.66 -5.75 7.48
CA ARG A 302 -5.03 -5.39 8.87
C ARG A 302 -4.11 -6.02 9.92
N ASP A 303 -3.42 -7.11 9.59
CA ASP A 303 -2.55 -7.86 10.51
C ASP A 303 -1.06 -7.71 10.17
N GLY A 304 -0.76 -7.20 8.97
CA GLY A 304 0.57 -7.02 8.43
C GLY A 304 1.26 -8.28 7.93
N GLN A 305 0.54 -9.40 7.82
CA GLN A 305 1.04 -10.65 7.23
C GLN A 305 0.18 -11.11 6.04
N THR A 306 -1.14 -11.01 6.16
CA THR A 306 -2.10 -11.39 5.11
C THR A 306 -2.59 -10.13 4.40
N PHE A 307 -2.33 -10.05 3.09
CA PHE A 307 -2.62 -8.89 2.28
C PHE A 307 -3.69 -9.19 1.22
N PHE A 308 -4.67 -8.30 1.08
CA PHE A 308 -5.48 -8.24 -0.12
C PHE A 308 -4.69 -7.48 -1.18
N ARG A 309 -4.42 -8.10 -2.34
CA ARG A 309 -3.56 -7.52 -3.38
C ARG A 309 -4.29 -7.39 -4.71
N TYR A 310 -4.23 -6.19 -5.27
CA TYR A 310 -4.83 -5.87 -6.56
C TYR A 310 -3.92 -6.31 -7.71
N ALA A 311 -4.53 -6.80 -8.80
CA ALA A 311 -3.79 -7.37 -9.94
C ALA A 311 -3.25 -6.32 -10.92
N ASP A 312 -3.94 -5.17 -11.00
CA ASP A 312 -3.62 -4.09 -11.93
C ASP A 312 -2.56 -3.15 -11.36
N ALA A 313 -1.70 -2.64 -12.24
CA ALA A 313 -0.71 -1.65 -11.87
C ALA A 313 -1.35 -0.29 -11.58
N VAL A 314 -0.89 0.37 -10.52
CA VAL A 314 -1.30 1.74 -10.17
C VAL A 314 -0.63 2.79 -11.07
N ILE A 315 0.58 2.50 -11.56
CA ILE A 315 1.29 3.31 -12.55
C ILE A 315 1.68 2.40 -13.72
N PRO A 316 0.99 2.49 -14.88
CA PRO A 316 1.29 1.63 -16.01
C PRO A 316 2.63 2.00 -16.65
N VAL A 317 3.32 1.02 -17.24
CA VAL A 317 4.61 1.23 -17.92
C VAL A 317 4.51 2.13 -19.16
N THR A 318 3.30 2.39 -19.64
CA THR A 318 3.01 3.24 -20.80
C THR A 318 2.89 4.72 -20.43
N ALA A 319 2.74 5.06 -19.15
CA ALA A 319 2.55 6.44 -18.75
C ALA A 319 2.93 6.68 -17.27
N PRO A 320 3.72 7.73 -16.99
CA PRO A 320 4.43 8.62 -17.92
C PRO A 320 5.57 7.94 -18.70
N GLN A 321 6.18 8.64 -19.67
CA GLN A 321 7.23 8.09 -20.55
C GLN A 321 8.46 7.53 -19.80
N ASP A 322 9.27 6.74 -20.50
CA ASP A 322 10.54 6.15 -20.01
C ASP A 322 10.40 5.16 -18.84
N ARG A 323 9.27 4.44 -18.81
CA ARG A 323 8.96 3.43 -17.77
C ARG A 323 8.99 1.99 -18.26
N MET A 324 9.11 1.77 -19.57
CA MET A 324 9.11 0.42 -20.15
C MET A 324 10.41 -0.34 -19.95
N GLY A 325 11.51 0.37 -19.70
CA GLY A 325 12.85 -0.17 -19.54
C GLY A 325 13.05 -1.09 -18.35
N ASN A 326 14.27 -1.63 -18.25
CA ASN A 326 14.68 -2.50 -17.16
C ASN A 326 14.60 -1.73 -15.83
N ARG A 327 13.67 -2.14 -14.95
CA ARG A 327 13.52 -1.58 -13.60
C ARG A 327 13.17 -0.08 -13.56
N SER A 328 12.61 0.46 -14.63
CA SER A 328 12.32 1.90 -14.78
C SER A 328 10.98 2.35 -14.19
N ASN A 329 10.36 1.62 -13.27
CA ASN A 329 9.02 1.95 -12.75
C ASN A 329 8.80 1.41 -11.33
N TYR A 330 9.69 1.72 -10.40
CA TYR A 330 9.53 1.36 -8.99
C TYR A 330 8.64 2.38 -8.27
N MET A 331 7.73 1.92 -7.40
CA MET A 331 7.20 2.79 -6.35
C MET A 331 8.28 3.00 -5.28
N SER A 332 8.46 4.24 -4.88
CA SER A 332 9.29 4.63 -3.73
C SER A 332 8.54 4.35 -2.43
N TRP A 333 9.25 4.30 -1.31
CA TRP A 333 8.58 4.20 -0.02
C TRP A 333 8.17 5.57 0.50
N GLY A 334 6.89 5.76 0.81
CA GLY A 334 6.37 7.00 1.39
C GLY A 334 5.06 7.48 0.78
N ILE A 335 4.16 7.96 1.63
CA ILE A 335 2.99 8.76 1.29
C ILE A 335 3.15 10.07 2.04
N THR A 336 3.11 11.20 1.32
CA THR A 336 3.32 12.53 1.92
C THR A 336 2.10 13.43 1.72
N PRO A 337 1.79 14.33 2.67
CA PRO A 337 0.71 15.28 2.49
C PRO A 337 1.05 16.28 1.38
N VAL A 338 0.05 16.80 0.67
CA VAL A 338 0.21 17.99 -0.18
C VAL A 338 -0.22 19.20 0.63
N GLN A 339 0.73 20.04 1.05
CA GLN A 339 0.42 21.14 1.98
C GLN A 339 -0.52 22.19 1.37
N GLU A 340 -0.47 22.39 0.06
CA GLU A 340 -1.30 23.36 -0.67
C GLU A 340 -2.74 22.87 -0.90
N ASP A 341 -2.99 21.56 -0.81
CA ASP A 341 -4.30 20.95 -1.02
C ASP A 341 -4.49 19.74 -0.09
N ASP A 342 -5.30 19.94 0.96
CA ASP A 342 -5.60 18.92 1.95
C ASP A 342 -6.53 17.81 1.42
N GLN A 343 -6.99 17.88 0.17
CA GLN A 343 -7.71 16.81 -0.51
C GLN A 343 -6.78 15.89 -1.29
N LEU A 344 -5.48 16.18 -1.32
CA LEU A 344 -4.49 15.38 -2.05
C LEU A 344 -3.43 14.76 -1.13
N GLU A 345 -2.84 13.68 -1.63
CA GLU A 345 -1.64 13.07 -1.07
C GLU A 345 -0.71 12.59 -2.18
N ALA A 346 0.59 12.62 -1.91
CA ALA A 346 1.62 12.34 -2.90
C ALA A 346 2.31 11.00 -2.65
N VAL A 347 2.46 10.23 -3.72
CA VAL A 347 3.34 9.07 -3.84
C VAL A 347 4.40 9.33 -4.91
N TYR A 348 5.44 8.52 -4.97
CA TYR A 348 6.60 8.79 -5.83
C TYR A 348 7.04 7.53 -6.56
N ALA A 349 7.34 7.64 -7.85
CA ALA A 349 7.83 6.50 -8.62
C ALA A 349 8.98 6.88 -9.56
N THR A 350 9.95 5.97 -9.67
CA THR A 350 11.14 6.15 -10.52
C THR A 350 10.78 6.02 -12.00
N GLU A 351 11.55 6.67 -12.86
CA GLU A 351 11.57 6.47 -14.31
C GLU A 351 13.01 6.52 -14.84
N ALA A 352 13.23 6.00 -16.05
CA ALA A 352 14.53 5.98 -16.73
C ALA A 352 15.68 5.28 -15.94
N TYR A 353 15.43 4.08 -15.40
CA TYR A 353 16.49 3.27 -14.77
C TYR A 353 17.34 2.60 -15.87
N TYR A 354 18.68 2.67 -15.77
CA TYR A 354 19.64 2.30 -16.84
C TYR A 354 19.52 3.07 -18.17
N GLU A 355 18.56 3.98 -18.33
CA GLU A 355 18.28 4.70 -19.58
C GLU A 355 18.55 6.19 -19.41
N GLY A 356 19.23 6.82 -20.37
CA GLY A 356 19.63 8.22 -20.29
C GLY A 356 20.82 8.47 -19.35
N PRO A 357 21.34 9.72 -19.27
CA PRO A 357 22.41 10.06 -18.35
C PRO A 357 21.98 9.88 -16.88
N ASP A 358 20.71 10.21 -16.55
CA ASP A 358 20.24 10.29 -15.16
C ASP A 358 18.87 9.60 -14.96
N SER A 359 18.78 8.75 -13.93
CA SER A 359 17.47 8.30 -13.42
C SER A 359 16.71 9.50 -12.86
N ARG A 360 15.38 9.39 -12.72
CA ARG A 360 14.57 10.47 -12.13
C ARG A 360 13.39 9.93 -11.34
N VAL A 361 12.86 10.75 -10.45
CA VAL A 361 11.69 10.43 -9.63
C VAL A 361 10.59 11.42 -9.94
N ARG A 362 9.39 10.88 -10.18
CA ARG A 362 8.18 11.66 -10.40
C ARG A 362 7.24 11.56 -9.22
N ARG A 363 6.63 12.68 -8.87
CA ARG A 363 5.52 12.79 -7.93
C ARG A 363 4.21 12.41 -8.61
N PHE A 364 3.35 11.70 -7.90
CA PHE A 364 2.01 11.31 -8.34
C PHE A 364 1.01 11.65 -7.25
N LEU A 365 -0.18 12.10 -7.65
CA LEU A 365 -1.19 12.63 -6.73
C LEU A 365 -2.39 11.69 -6.67
N TYR A 366 -2.74 11.27 -5.46
CA TYR A 366 -4.01 10.64 -5.15
C TYR A 366 -4.95 11.70 -4.58
N ALA A 367 -6.24 11.62 -4.92
CA ALA A 367 -7.26 12.17 -4.06
C ALA A 367 -7.22 11.40 -2.73
N LYS A 368 -7.24 12.13 -1.62
CA LYS A 368 -6.94 11.62 -0.28
C LYS A 368 -7.86 10.45 0.09
N ASP A 369 -7.24 9.38 0.55
CA ASP A 369 -7.87 8.10 0.91
C ASP A 369 -8.57 7.35 -0.26
N ARG A 370 -8.32 7.73 -1.52
CA ARG A 370 -8.97 7.14 -2.71
C ARG A 370 -8.04 6.28 -3.56
N TYR A 371 -7.47 5.25 -2.94
CA TYR A 371 -6.60 4.28 -3.63
C TYR A 371 -7.39 3.18 -4.34
N ALA A 372 -8.48 2.73 -3.73
CA ALA A 372 -9.40 1.75 -4.29
C ALA A 372 -10.80 1.91 -3.67
N SER A 373 -11.81 1.38 -4.36
CA SER A 373 -13.21 1.44 -3.97
C SER A 373 -13.88 0.07 -4.03
N LEU A 374 -15.04 -0.04 -3.39
CA LEU A 374 -16.09 -0.95 -3.81
C LEU A 374 -16.96 -0.26 -4.85
N HIS A 375 -17.00 -0.84 -6.06
CA HIS A 375 -17.60 -0.28 -7.24
C HIS A 375 -18.80 -1.10 -7.70
N ALA A 376 -19.90 -0.41 -8.03
CA ALA A 376 -21.01 -0.97 -8.80
C ALA A 376 -21.25 -0.11 -10.06
N PRO A 377 -21.14 -0.69 -11.28
CA PRO A 377 -21.39 0.05 -12.52
C PRO A 377 -22.87 0.41 -12.73
N GLY A 378 -23.77 -0.29 -12.05
CA GLY A 378 -25.21 -0.02 -11.97
C GLY A 378 -25.69 -0.37 -10.56
N LYS A 379 -26.88 -0.96 -10.44
CA LYS A 379 -27.39 -1.42 -9.13
C LYS A 379 -26.52 -2.52 -8.55
N GLY A 380 -26.11 -2.33 -7.30
CA GLY A 380 -25.41 -3.33 -6.49
C GLY A 380 -25.53 -2.99 -5.01
N GLU A 381 -25.14 -3.92 -4.16
CA GLU A 381 -25.13 -3.72 -2.72
C GLU A 381 -23.98 -4.45 -2.04
N PHE A 382 -23.57 -3.94 -0.88
CA PHE A 382 -22.75 -4.70 0.05
C PHE A 382 -23.15 -4.42 1.48
N THR A 383 -22.97 -5.42 2.34
CA THR A 383 -23.24 -5.32 3.77
C THR A 383 -21.95 -5.58 4.54
N THR A 384 -21.68 -4.75 5.55
CA THR A 384 -20.54 -4.95 6.44
C THR A 384 -20.77 -6.12 7.40
N LYS A 385 -19.69 -6.68 7.95
CA LYS A 385 -19.74 -7.46 9.19
C LYS A 385 -20.35 -6.61 10.32
N PRO A 386 -20.81 -7.21 11.43
CA PRO A 386 -21.25 -6.46 12.60
C PRO A 386 -20.16 -5.49 13.09
N LEU A 387 -20.51 -4.23 13.29
CA LEU A 387 -19.63 -3.14 13.71
C LEU A 387 -20.16 -2.53 15.02
N VAL A 388 -19.25 -2.11 15.88
CA VAL A 388 -19.57 -1.17 16.97
C VAL A 388 -19.01 0.20 16.59
N LEU A 389 -19.89 1.18 16.47
CA LEU A 389 -19.60 2.55 16.06
C LEU A 389 -19.76 3.52 17.24
N THR A 390 -18.94 4.57 17.27
CA THR A 390 -19.07 5.68 18.23
C THR A 390 -19.15 7.00 17.46
N GLY A 391 -20.10 7.84 17.83
CA GLY A 391 -20.39 9.10 17.16
C GLY A 391 -21.89 9.26 16.90
N GLU A 392 -22.26 10.39 16.32
CA GLU A 392 -23.65 10.78 16.10
C GLU A 392 -24.04 10.90 14.63
N ARG A 393 -23.05 10.99 13.74
CA ARG A 393 -23.27 11.07 12.29
C ARG A 393 -22.32 10.13 11.55
N LEU A 394 -22.81 9.56 10.45
CA LEU A 394 -22.04 8.71 9.55
C LEU A 394 -21.65 9.54 8.32
N VAL A 395 -20.37 9.54 7.96
CA VAL A 395 -19.88 10.14 6.72
C VAL A 395 -19.28 9.08 5.81
N VAL A 396 -19.41 9.28 4.50
CA VAL A 396 -18.96 8.36 3.45
C VAL A 396 -18.13 9.12 2.42
N ASN A 397 -16.98 8.54 2.06
CA ASN A 397 -16.17 8.97 0.93
C ASN A 397 -16.64 8.18 -0.30
N HIS A 398 -17.20 8.88 -1.30
CA HIS A 398 -17.77 8.26 -2.49
C HIS A 398 -17.68 9.13 -3.74
N ILE A 399 -17.84 8.46 -4.89
CA ILE A 399 -18.17 9.07 -6.18
C ILE A 399 -19.41 8.34 -6.70
N THR A 400 -20.44 9.05 -7.15
CA THR A 400 -21.63 8.43 -7.74
C THR A 400 -22.20 9.26 -8.89
N THR A 401 -22.55 8.59 -9.98
CA THR A 401 -23.30 9.17 -11.10
C THR A 401 -24.79 8.84 -11.05
N GLY A 402 -25.18 7.85 -10.25
CA GLY A 402 -26.57 7.49 -9.98
C GLY A 402 -26.97 7.91 -8.57
N SER A 403 -27.04 6.94 -7.66
CA SER A 403 -27.33 7.22 -6.26
C SER A 403 -26.63 6.25 -5.32
N LEU A 404 -26.31 6.73 -4.13
CA LEU A 404 -25.82 5.92 -3.03
C LEU A 404 -26.72 6.09 -1.81
N ARG A 405 -27.19 5.00 -1.21
CA ARG A 405 -27.93 4.99 0.05
C ARG A 405 -27.25 4.08 1.04
N VAL A 406 -27.44 4.35 2.33
CA VAL A 406 -26.91 3.51 3.41
C VAL A 406 -28.03 3.16 4.39
N GLU A 407 -28.20 1.88 4.67
CA GLU A 407 -29.06 1.39 5.74
C GLU A 407 -28.25 1.11 6.99
N LEU A 408 -28.85 1.37 8.15
CA LEU A 408 -28.32 0.96 9.45
C LEU A 408 -29.14 -0.23 9.94
N LEU A 409 -28.54 -1.42 9.90
CA LEU A 409 -29.22 -2.67 10.25
C LEU A 409 -28.85 -3.09 11.67
N ASP A 410 -29.80 -3.67 12.38
CA ASP A 410 -29.55 -4.41 13.61
C ASP A 410 -28.70 -5.66 13.31
N ALA A 411 -27.62 -5.86 14.05
CA ALA A 411 -26.68 -6.95 13.77
C ALA A 411 -27.21 -8.35 14.13
N GLU A 412 -28.27 -8.48 14.90
CA GLU A 412 -28.83 -9.81 15.22
C GLU A 412 -29.94 -10.16 14.22
N THR A 413 -30.84 -9.20 13.99
CA THR A 413 -32.05 -9.44 13.19
C THR A 413 -31.86 -9.18 11.70
N GLY A 414 -30.84 -8.42 11.30
CA GLY A 414 -30.61 -7.98 9.92
C GLY A 414 -31.66 -6.97 9.41
N LYS A 415 -32.58 -6.51 10.28
CA LYS A 415 -33.61 -5.54 9.92
C LYS A 415 -33.09 -4.11 10.09
N PRO A 416 -33.52 -3.15 9.25
CA PRO A 416 -33.20 -1.75 9.47
C PRO A 416 -33.67 -1.26 10.85
N LEU A 417 -32.81 -0.50 11.53
CA LEU A 417 -33.23 0.24 12.72
C LEU A 417 -34.32 1.25 12.37
N ALA A 418 -35.17 1.57 13.35
CA ALA A 418 -36.31 2.46 13.14
C ALA A 418 -35.88 3.80 12.52
N GLY A 419 -36.43 4.11 11.34
CA GLY A 419 -36.11 5.34 10.61
C GLY A 419 -34.80 5.33 9.82
N CYS A 420 -34.01 4.24 9.86
CA CYS A 420 -32.69 4.13 9.23
C CYS A 420 -32.63 3.15 8.04
N GLY A 421 -33.77 2.87 7.41
CA GLY A 421 -33.86 2.05 6.20
C GLY A 421 -33.58 2.85 4.91
N ALA A 422 -33.45 2.12 3.80
CA ALA A 422 -33.11 2.68 2.49
C ALA A 422 -34.08 3.77 2.01
N GLU A 423 -35.38 3.56 2.24
CA GLU A 423 -36.43 4.51 1.87
C GLU A 423 -36.32 5.82 2.65
N GLN A 424 -35.91 5.75 3.93
CA GLN A 424 -35.72 6.92 4.77
C GLN A 424 -34.38 7.61 4.56
N CYS A 425 -33.37 6.90 4.04
CA CYS A 425 -32.08 7.48 3.66
C CYS A 425 -32.30 8.53 2.55
N GLU A 426 -31.63 9.67 2.63
CA GLU A 426 -31.54 10.58 1.50
C GLU A 426 -30.43 10.08 0.55
N PRO A 427 -30.64 10.07 -0.77
CA PRO A 427 -29.64 9.59 -1.70
C PRO A 427 -28.44 10.54 -1.74
N LEU A 428 -27.24 10.01 -1.53
CA LEU A 428 -25.99 10.70 -1.80
C LEU A 428 -25.75 10.76 -3.31
N GLN A 429 -25.19 11.87 -3.78
CA GLN A 429 -24.94 12.18 -5.19
C GLN A 429 -23.60 12.88 -5.40
N GLY A 430 -23.00 12.72 -6.58
CA GLY A 430 -21.81 13.44 -7.00
C GLY A 430 -20.51 12.88 -6.43
N ASP A 431 -19.52 13.74 -6.26
CA ASP A 431 -18.20 13.42 -5.72
C ASP A 431 -18.04 14.08 -4.34
N SER A 432 -17.84 13.29 -3.28
CA SER A 432 -17.58 13.83 -1.95
C SER A 432 -16.65 12.95 -1.13
N ALA A 433 -15.61 13.56 -0.56
CA ALA A 433 -14.71 12.90 0.38
C ALA A 433 -15.37 12.64 1.76
N LYS A 434 -16.48 13.32 2.07
CA LYS A 434 -17.07 13.33 3.41
C LYS A 434 -18.57 13.66 3.41
N ALA A 435 -19.35 12.96 2.60
CA ALA A 435 -20.79 13.15 2.54
C ALA A 435 -21.48 12.57 3.79
N GLU A 436 -22.32 13.35 4.45
CA GLU A 436 -23.08 12.87 5.60
C GLU A 436 -24.28 12.04 5.14
N VAL A 437 -24.42 10.84 5.68
CA VAL A 437 -25.60 10.01 5.51
C VAL A 437 -26.72 10.59 6.37
N ARG A 438 -27.80 11.01 5.72
CA ARG A 438 -29.00 11.54 6.40
C ARG A 438 -30.16 10.58 6.23
N TRP A 439 -30.84 10.28 7.33
CA TRP A 439 -32.13 9.60 7.29
C TRP A 439 -33.22 10.57 7.75
N ARG A 440 -34.33 10.63 7.02
CA ARG A 440 -35.41 11.61 7.28
C ARG A 440 -36.03 11.47 8.67
N THR A 441 -36.04 10.27 9.24
CA THR A 441 -36.66 9.97 10.54
C THR A 441 -35.75 9.18 11.49
N GLY A 442 -34.50 8.91 11.09
CA GLY A 442 -33.55 8.10 11.84
C GLY A 442 -32.23 8.82 12.07
N THR A 443 -31.36 8.23 12.90
CA THR A 443 -30.05 8.79 13.24
C THR A 443 -29.07 7.68 13.60
N LEU A 444 -27.77 7.92 13.41
CA LEU A 444 -26.73 6.99 13.86
C LEU A 444 -26.79 6.74 15.37
N ARG A 445 -27.34 7.67 16.17
CA ARG A 445 -27.56 7.47 17.62
C ARG A 445 -28.40 6.22 17.91
N ALA A 446 -29.22 5.75 16.97
CA ALA A 446 -29.94 4.50 17.10
C ALA A 446 -29.02 3.28 17.25
N ALA A 447 -27.75 3.35 16.81
CA ALA A 447 -26.72 2.32 16.98
C ALA A 447 -25.94 2.41 18.29
N ALA A 448 -26.16 3.44 19.13
CA ALA A 448 -25.33 3.68 20.30
C ALA A 448 -25.30 2.45 21.24
N GLY A 449 -24.09 1.96 21.52
CA GLY A 449 -23.85 0.85 22.44
C GLY A 449 -24.25 -0.54 21.94
N LYS A 450 -24.66 -0.71 20.67
CA LYS A 450 -25.00 -2.02 20.11
C LYS A 450 -24.33 -2.30 18.75
N PRO A 451 -24.05 -3.58 18.44
CA PRO A 451 -23.59 -3.96 17.13
C PRO A 451 -24.62 -3.66 16.03
N VAL A 452 -24.15 -3.14 14.91
CA VAL A 452 -24.94 -2.83 13.71
C VAL A 452 -24.23 -3.29 12.45
N ARG A 453 -24.96 -3.44 11.35
CA ARG A 453 -24.36 -3.54 10.01
C ARG A 453 -24.69 -2.29 9.21
N LEU A 454 -23.77 -1.88 8.35
CA LEU A 454 -24.04 -0.90 7.32
C LEU A 454 -24.31 -1.65 6.02
N ARG A 455 -25.48 -1.44 5.40
CA ARG A 455 -25.74 -1.90 4.03
C ARG A 455 -25.68 -0.70 3.10
N PHE A 456 -24.81 -0.76 2.11
CA PHE A 456 -24.69 0.24 1.08
C PHE A 456 -25.45 -0.25 -0.15
N LEU A 457 -26.33 0.60 -0.67
CA LEU A 457 -27.07 0.39 -1.92
C LEU A 457 -26.51 1.36 -2.96
N LEU A 458 -25.86 0.81 -3.97
CA LEU A 458 -25.11 1.54 -4.99
C LEU A 458 -25.90 1.51 -6.30
N ASP A 459 -25.88 2.63 -7.02
CA ASP A 459 -26.25 2.69 -8.43
C ASP A 459 -25.24 3.58 -9.16
N GLY A 460 -24.36 3.00 -9.96
CA GLY A 460 -23.28 3.73 -10.63
C GLY A 460 -22.37 4.47 -9.64
N SER A 461 -21.80 3.74 -8.68
CA SER A 461 -21.12 4.32 -7.52
C SER A 461 -19.80 3.62 -7.16
N ASP A 462 -18.89 4.39 -6.58
CA ASP A 462 -17.65 3.99 -5.95
C ASP A 462 -17.68 4.43 -4.49
N VAL A 463 -17.49 3.50 -3.55
CA VAL A 463 -17.37 3.80 -2.10
C VAL A 463 -15.95 3.49 -1.65
N PHE A 464 -15.25 4.49 -1.12
CA PHE A 464 -13.85 4.39 -0.70
C PHE A 464 -13.70 4.10 0.79
N GLY A 465 -14.64 4.57 1.60
CA GLY A 465 -14.57 4.44 3.05
C GLY A 465 -15.70 5.16 3.77
N PHE A 466 -15.79 4.93 5.07
CA PHE A 466 -16.79 5.56 5.94
C PHE A 466 -16.19 5.88 7.31
N GLN A 467 -16.84 6.78 8.04
CA GLN A 467 -16.44 7.16 9.39
C GLN A 467 -17.65 7.59 10.22
N ALA A 468 -17.75 7.10 11.45
CA ALA A 468 -18.65 7.67 12.45
C ALA A 468 -17.97 8.85 13.14
N MET A 469 -18.67 9.97 13.29
CA MET A 469 -18.13 11.20 13.85
C MET A 469 -19.07 11.79 14.89
N ASP A 470 -18.51 12.57 15.81
CA ASP A 470 -19.29 13.39 16.72
C ASP A 470 -20.07 14.49 15.98
N ALA A 471 -20.99 15.13 16.70
CA ALA A 471 -21.73 16.30 16.23
C ALA A 471 -20.77 17.44 15.84
N LYS A 472 -21.24 18.30 14.92
CA LYS A 472 -20.48 19.47 14.46
C LYS A 472 -20.42 20.57 15.51
#